data_AF-A0A1I2DY91-F1
#
_entry.id   AF-A0A1I2DY91-F1
#
_cell.length_a   1.000
_cell.length_b   1.000
_cell.length_c   1.000
_cell.angle_alpha   90.00
_cell.angle_beta   90.00
_cell.angle_gamma   90.00
#
_symmetry.space_group_name_H-M   'P 1'
#
loop_
_entity.id
_entity.type
_entity.pdbx_description
1 polymer ?
#
loop_
_entity_poly.entity_id
_entity_poly.type
_entity_poly.pdbx_seq_one_letter_code
_entity_poly.pdbx_strand_id
1 'polypeptide(L)'
;MSKINHNDLHRQFLGAMASNSTQPAAGAVSTDPRRTIQAIQSGVVAKAAVNELNRALSFANAIGQNFAAVLPSLNEQTRIEVISALACAASAKDRRTIMEHPLCPPEVEAIVEAYDAAKTEEAEARKADRAAEREEKERAKFEELRLKFEGGKANADDAVAAE
;
A
#
# COMPACT_ATOMS: atom_id res chain seq x y z
N MET A 1 10.71 -6.23 34.17
CA MET A 1 9.38 -6.02 33.55
C MET A 1 9.57 -5.13 32.34
N SER A 2 9.60 -5.72 31.15
CA SER A 2 9.89 -4.99 29.90
C SER A 2 8.67 -4.17 29.48
N LYS A 3 8.82 -2.85 29.35
CA LYS A 3 7.75 -1.94 28.92
C LYS A 3 7.48 -2.20 27.44
N ILE A 4 6.30 -2.73 27.12
CA ILE A 4 5.88 -2.98 25.74
C ILE A 4 5.70 -1.62 25.05
N ASN A 5 6.57 -1.32 24.10
CA ASN A 5 6.59 -0.07 23.36
C ASN A 5 5.42 -0.06 22.37
N HIS A 6 4.47 0.86 22.55
CA HIS A 6 3.23 0.90 21.75
C HIS A 6 3.49 1.15 20.25
N ASN A 7 4.58 1.83 19.91
CA ASN A 7 5.01 2.00 18.52
C ASN A 7 5.39 0.67 17.85
N ASP A 8 5.88 -0.30 18.62
CA ASP A 8 6.27 -1.61 18.11
C ASP A 8 5.04 -2.46 17.78
N LEU A 9 3.98 -2.36 18.60
CA LEU A 9 2.69 -3.00 18.33
C LEU A 9 2.03 -2.45 17.05
N HIS A 10 2.07 -1.13 16.86
CA HIS A 10 1.50 -0.51 15.66
C HIS A 10 2.27 -0.91 14.39
N ARG A 11 3.60 -1.05 14.49
CA ARG A 11 4.44 -1.50 13.38
C ARG A 11 4.26 -2.98 13.08
N GLN A 12 4.11 -3.82 14.11
CA GLN A 12 3.79 -5.24 13.96
C GLN A 12 2.40 -5.45 13.36
N PHE A 13 1.41 -4.65 13.75
CA PHE A 13 0.07 -4.70 13.17
C PHE A 13 0.06 -4.30 11.69
N LEU A 14 0.74 -3.21 11.33
CA LEU A 14 0.87 -2.79 9.93
C LEU A 14 1.67 -3.80 9.10
N GLY A 15 2.72 -4.41 9.66
CA GLY A 15 3.47 -5.49 9.03
C GLY A 15 2.64 -6.76 8.85
N ALA A 16 1.80 -7.11 9.82
CA ALA A 16 0.86 -8.22 9.75
C ALA A 16 -0.25 -7.96 8.71
N MET A 17 -0.75 -6.73 8.59
CA MET A 17 -1.74 -6.35 7.57
C MET A 17 -1.16 -6.34 6.15
N ALA A 18 0.11 -5.95 5.98
CA ALA A 18 0.79 -6.02 4.68
C ALA A 18 1.09 -7.47 4.25
N SER A 19 1.35 -8.36 5.21
CA SER A 19 1.56 -9.80 4.96
C SER A 19 0.25 -10.60 4.84
N ASN A 20 -0.86 -10.10 5.40
CA ASN A 20 -2.23 -10.55 5.14
C ASN A 20 -2.82 -9.94 3.86
N SER A 21 -1.99 -9.67 2.84
CA SER A 21 -2.51 -9.68 1.48
C SER A 21 -2.97 -11.11 1.23
N THR A 22 -4.25 -11.35 1.51
CA THR A 22 -4.97 -12.58 1.20
C THR A 22 -4.70 -12.83 -0.27
N GLN A 23 -3.71 -13.70 -0.51
CA GLN A 23 -3.53 -14.33 -1.79
C GLN A 23 -4.94 -14.86 -2.10
N PRO A 24 -5.63 -14.35 -3.13
CA PRO A 24 -6.95 -14.86 -3.44
C PRO A 24 -6.74 -16.35 -3.54
N ALA A 25 -7.50 -17.12 -2.75
CA ALA A 25 -7.43 -18.56 -2.80
C ALA A 25 -7.65 -18.92 -4.26
N ALA A 26 -6.54 -19.19 -4.96
CA ALA A 26 -6.51 -19.66 -6.32
C ALA A 26 -7.04 -21.08 -6.18
N GLY A 27 -8.37 -21.17 -6.07
CA GLY A 27 -9.09 -22.39 -5.86
C GLY A 27 -8.74 -23.29 -7.02
N ALA A 28 -7.91 -24.28 -6.72
CA ALA A 28 -7.65 -25.48 -7.49
C ALA A 28 -8.06 -25.37 -8.97
N VAL A 29 -7.31 -24.60 -9.76
CA VAL A 29 -7.41 -24.74 -11.21
C VAL A 29 -6.87 -26.13 -11.50
N SER A 30 -7.79 -27.07 -11.76
CA SER A 30 -7.43 -28.42 -12.16
C SER A 30 -6.51 -28.28 -13.38
N THR A 31 -5.36 -28.95 -13.36
CA THR A 31 -4.43 -29.01 -14.51
C THR A 31 -5.07 -29.64 -15.75
N ASP A 32 -6.27 -30.23 -15.61
CA ASP A 32 -7.09 -30.73 -16.71
C ASP A 32 -8.08 -29.64 -17.19
N PRO A 33 -7.91 -29.11 -18.41
CA PRO A 33 -8.78 -28.06 -18.96
C PRO A 33 -10.24 -28.50 -19.10
N ARG A 34 -10.53 -29.81 -19.26
CA ARG A 34 -11.91 -30.30 -19.39
C ARG A 34 -12.68 -30.21 -18.07
N ARG A 35 -12.02 -30.49 -16.95
CA ARG A 35 -12.61 -30.32 -15.60
C ARG A 35 -12.86 -28.86 -15.28
N THR A 36 -11.96 -27.97 -15.68
CA THR A 36 -12.13 -26.52 -15.48
C THR A 36 -13.31 -25.99 -16.30
N ILE A 37 -13.45 -26.39 -17.57
CA ILE A 37 -14.60 -26.03 -18.42
C ILE A 37 -15.91 -26.53 -17.81
N GLN A 38 -15.94 -27.78 -17.32
CA GLN A 38 -17.13 -28.35 -16.69
C GLN A 38 -17.51 -27.62 -15.40
N ALA A 39 -16.54 -27.23 -14.56
CA ALA A 39 -16.78 -26.48 -13.33
C ALA A 39 -17.29 -25.05 -13.58
N ILE A 40 -16.87 -24.44 -14.69
CA ILE A 40 -17.39 -23.14 -15.16
C ILE A 40 -18.84 -23.32 -15.63
N GLN A 41 -19.11 -24.30 -16.49
CA GLN A 41 -20.45 -24.57 -17.01
C GLN A 41 -21.44 -25.02 -15.93
N SER A 42 -20.97 -25.75 -14.92
CA SER A 42 -21.80 -26.21 -13.80
C SER A 42 -22.04 -25.14 -12.73
N GLY A 43 -21.43 -23.96 -12.86
CA GLY A 43 -21.57 -22.85 -11.91
C GLY A 43 -20.98 -23.13 -10.52
N VAL A 44 -20.21 -24.21 -10.35
CA VAL A 44 -19.62 -24.59 -9.05
C VAL A 44 -18.61 -23.54 -8.58
N VAL A 45 -17.82 -22.99 -9.52
CA VAL A 45 -16.87 -21.91 -9.24
C VAL A 45 -17.61 -20.62 -8.83
N ALA A 46 -18.70 -20.29 -9.53
CA ALA A 46 -19.52 -19.12 -9.19
C ALA A 46 -20.17 -19.28 -7.80
N LYS A 47 -20.70 -20.46 -7.48
CA LYS A 47 -21.29 -20.75 -6.17
C LYS A 47 -20.27 -20.69 -5.03
N ALA A 48 -19.06 -21.19 -5.25
CA ALA A 48 -17.97 -21.09 -4.29
C ALA A 48 -17.57 -19.62 -4.06
N ALA A 49 -17.44 -18.83 -5.12
CA ALA A 49 -17.13 -17.40 -5.03
C ALA A 49 -18.22 -16.62 -4.28
N VAL A 50 -19.51 -16.90 -4.55
CA VAL A 50 -20.64 -16.27 -3.86
C VAL A 50 -20.67 -16.66 -2.38
N ASN A 51 -20.40 -17.92 -2.04
CA ASN A 51 -20.33 -18.35 -0.64
C ASN A 51 -19.21 -17.65 0.12
N GLU A 52 -18.04 -17.49 -0.49
CA GLU A 52 -16.93 -16.77 0.13
C GLU A 52 -17.26 -15.29 0.30
N LEU A 53 -17.89 -14.67 -0.71
CA LEU A 53 -18.33 -13.28 -0.63
C LEU A 53 -19.38 -13.08 0.48
N ASN A 54 -20.34 -13.99 0.61
CA ASN A 54 -21.32 -13.97 1.71
C ASN A 54 -20.67 -14.14 3.08
N ARG A 55 -19.65 -15.00 3.18
CA ARG A 55 -18.87 -15.17 4.42
C ARG A 55 -18.12 -13.89 4.78
N ALA A 56 -17.47 -13.26 3.81
CA ALA A 56 -16.76 -11.99 3.99
C ALA A 56 -17.72 -10.87 4.41
N LEU A 57 -18.89 -10.77 3.78
CA LEU A 57 -19.93 -9.80 4.16
C LEU A 57 -20.47 -10.05 5.56
N SER A 58 -20.74 -11.31 5.92
CA SER A 58 -21.20 -11.68 7.26
C SER A 58 -20.16 -11.31 8.33
N PHE A 59 -18.89 -11.56 8.07
CA PHE A 59 -17.80 -11.18 8.95
C PHE A 59 -17.67 -9.66 9.08
N ALA A 60 -17.71 -8.92 7.97
CA ALA A 60 -17.67 -7.46 7.98
C ALA A 60 -18.85 -6.86 8.76
N ASN A 61 -20.06 -7.41 8.60
CA ASN A 61 -21.23 -6.98 9.35
C ASN A 61 -21.09 -7.26 10.85
N ALA A 62 -20.57 -8.43 11.22
CA ALA A 62 -20.30 -8.77 12.62
C ALA A 62 -19.27 -7.82 13.24
N ILE A 63 -18.20 -7.49 12.52
CA ILE A 63 -17.24 -6.46 12.96
C ILE A 63 -17.96 -5.13 13.17
N GLY A 64 -18.71 -4.67 12.17
CA GLY A 64 -19.42 -3.38 12.23
C GLY A 64 -20.36 -3.28 13.42
N GLN A 65 -21.12 -4.34 13.71
CA GLN A 65 -22.02 -4.38 14.87
C GLN A 65 -21.27 -4.33 16.21
N ASN A 66 -20.20 -5.11 16.34
CA ASN A 66 -19.37 -5.08 17.55
C ASN A 66 -18.70 -3.72 17.74
N PHE A 67 -18.21 -3.12 16.65
CA PHE A 67 -17.59 -1.81 16.68
C PHE A 67 -18.57 -0.72 17.11
N ALA A 68 -19.78 -0.72 16.54
CA ALA A 68 -20.84 0.21 16.92
C ALA A 68 -21.26 0.06 18.39
N ALA A 69 -21.24 -1.15 18.94
CA ALA A 69 -21.51 -1.38 20.35
C ALA A 69 -20.38 -0.90 21.27
N VAL A 70 -19.11 -1.05 20.85
CA VAL A 70 -17.95 -0.72 21.68
C VAL A 70 -17.57 0.75 21.61
N LEU A 71 -17.68 1.40 20.44
CA LEU A 71 -17.27 2.80 20.23
C LEU A 71 -17.77 3.78 21.30
N PRO A 72 -19.06 3.75 21.72
CA PRO A 72 -19.56 4.64 22.76
C PRO A 72 -18.94 4.41 24.14
N SER A 73 -18.46 3.20 24.42
CA SER A 73 -17.85 2.80 25.71
C SER A 73 -16.36 3.15 25.80
N LEU A 74 -15.73 3.47 24.67
CA LEU A 74 -14.34 3.92 24.63
C LEU A 74 -14.22 5.35 25.14
N ASN A 75 -13.07 5.64 25.76
CA ASN A 75 -12.68 7.00 26.07
C ASN A 75 -12.56 7.84 24.78
N GLU A 76 -12.69 9.16 24.91
CA GLU A 76 -12.77 10.09 23.78
C GLU A 76 -11.51 10.04 22.90
N GLN A 77 -10.33 10.02 23.51
CA GLN A 77 -9.05 9.95 22.80
C GLN A 77 -8.91 8.68 21.95
N THR A 78 -9.20 7.52 22.53
CA THR A 78 -9.16 6.23 21.82
C THR A 78 -10.21 6.18 20.72
N ARG A 79 -11.38 6.80 20.91
CA ARG A 79 -12.39 6.91 19.85
C ARG A 79 -11.87 7.73 18.66
N ILE A 80 -11.24 8.86 18.92
CA ILE A 80 -10.61 9.71 17.89
C ILE A 80 -9.53 8.92 17.12
N GLU A 81 -8.63 8.25 17.84
CA GLU A 81 -7.54 7.46 17.25
C GLU A 81 -8.06 6.32 16.37
N VAL A 82 -9.06 5.59 16.86
CA VAL A 82 -9.62 4.45 16.15
C VAL A 82 -10.36 4.88 14.87
N ILE A 83 -11.18 5.93 14.95
CA ILE A 83 -11.96 6.41 13.79
C ILE A 83 -11.04 7.09 12.77
N SER A 84 -10.04 7.86 13.22
CA SER A 84 -9.05 8.45 12.32
C SER A 84 -8.19 7.40 11.62
N ALA A 85 -7.71 6.37 12.32
CA ALA A 85 -7.00 5.26 11.70
C ALA A 85 -7.86 4.54 10.64
N LEU A 86 -9.14 4.30 10.95
CA LEU A 86 -10.09 3.70 10.02
C LEU A 86 -10.29 4.59 8.77
N ALA A 87 -10.49 5.90 8.96
CA ALA A 87 -10.69 6.87 7.88
C ALA A 87 -9.44 7.01 6.99
N CYS A 88 -8.24 7.02 7.58
CA CYS A 88 -6.98 7.07 6.85
C CYS A 88 -6.75 5.82 5.99
N ALA A 89 -7.12 4.63 6.50
CA ALA A 89 -7.01 3.36 5.78
C ALA A 89 -8.13 3.13 4.74
N ALA A 90 -9.26 3.82 4.88
CA ALA A 90 -10.42 3.65 4.02
C ALA A 90 -10.21 4.22 2.60
N SER A 91 -10.99 3.68 1.65
CA SER A 91 -11.11 4.28 0.32
C SER A 91 -11.74 5.68 0.40
N ALA A 92 -11.55 6.53 -0.61
CA ALA A 92 -12.15 7.87 -0.61
C ALA A 92 -13.68 7.86 -0.46
N LYS A 93 -14.35 6.83 -0.99
CA LYS A 93 -15.81 6.65 -0.88
C LYS A 93 -16.19 6.29 0.56
N ASP A 94 -15.53 5.29 1.14
CA ASP A 94 -15.86 4.79 2.47
C ASP A 94 -15.46 5.81 3.55
N ARG A 95 -14.38 6.56 3.32
CA ARG A 95 -13.92 7.65 4.18
C ARG A 95 -15.00 8.71 4.37
N ARG A 96 -15.67 9.14 3.29
CA ARG A 96 -16.79 10.10 3.42
C ARG A 96 -17.89 9.54 4.32
N THR A 97 -18.27 8.28 4.12
CA THR A 97 -19.28 7.62 4.95
C THR A 97 -18.87 7.50 6.42
N ILE A 98 -17.57 7.32 6.71
CA ILE A 98 -17.05 7.32 8.09
C ILE A 98 -17.16 8.72 8.71
N MET A 99 -16.78 9.77 7.97
CA MET A 99 -16.82 11.16 8.45
C MET A 99 -18.24 11.67 8.71
N GLU A 100 -19.21 11.21 7.93
CA GLU A 100 -20.64 11.54 8.10
C GLU A 100 -21.31 10.77 9.26
N HIS A 101 -20.59 9.84 9.90
CA HIS A 101 -21.16 9.01 10.95
C HIS A 101 -21.45 9.83 12.23
N PRO A 102 -22.63 9.68 12.88
CA PRO A 102 -23.00 10.48 14.05
C PRO A 102 -22.07 10.37 15.26
N LEU A 103 -21.30 9.28 15.36
CA LEU A 103 -20.32 9.05 16.41
C LEU A 103 -18.90 9.49 16.02
N CYS A 104 -18.71 10.10 14.84
CA CYS A 104 -17.41 10.61 14.40
C CYS A 104 -17.10 11.92 15.14
N PRO A 105 -16.01 11.97 15.93
CA PRO A 105 -15.55 13.21 16.52
C PRO A 105 -15.08 14.20 15.44
N PRO A 106 -15.30 15.52 15.61
CA PRO A 106 -14.87 16.53 14.65
C PRO A 106 -13.35 16.58 14.49
N GLU A 107 -12.57 16.19 15.50
CA GLU A 107 -11.10 16.17 15.47
C GLU A 107 -10.54 15.20 14.44
N VAL A 108 -11.33 14.18 14.05
CA VAL A 108 -10.93 13.20 13.05
C VAL A 108 -10.66 13.86 11.70
N GLU A 109 -11.41 14.89 11.33
CA GLU A 109 -11.27 15.57 10.03
C GLU A 109 -9.87 16.16 9.89
N ALA A 110 -9.42 16.93 10.90
CA ALA A 110 -8.09 17.52 10.92
C ALA A 110 -6.97 16.46 10.90
N ILE A 111 -7.17 15.31 11.56
CA ILE A 111 -6.18 14.22 11.56
C ILE A 111 -6.07 13.58 10.17
N VAL A 112 -7.21 13.36 9.50
CA VAL A 112 -7.25 12.79 8.15
C VAL A 112 -6.64 13.75 7.14
N GLU A 113 -6.92 15.04 7.24
CA GLU A 113 -6.29 16.07 6.40
C GLU A 113 -4.77 16.13 6.60
N ALA A 114 -4.31 16.11 7.86
CA ALA A 114 -2.87 16.08 8.16
C ALA A 114 -2.20 14.81 7.61
N TYR A 115 -2.88 13.66 7.68
CA TYR A 115 -2.39 12.41 7.09
C TYR A 115 -2.28 12.49 5.56
N ASP A 116 -3.30 13.03 4.89
CA ASP A 116 -3.27 13.20 3.44
C ASP A 116 -2.16 14.16 3.01
N ALA A 117 -1.97 15.27 3.73
CA ALA A 117 -0.87 16.22 3.50
C ALA A 117 0.50 15.54 3.65
N ALA A 118 0.73 14.83 4.75
CA ALA A 118 1.97 14.09 4.98
C ALA A 118 2.23 13.04 3.88
N LYS A 119 1.19 12.35 3.42
CA LYS A 119 1.30 11.38 2.33
C LYS A 119 1.66 12.03 1.00
N THR A 120 1.13 13.22 0.72
CA THR A 120 1.51 13.98 -0.48
C THR A 120 2.95 14.46 -0.40
N GLU A 121 3.40 14.97 0.74
CA GLU A 121 4.78 15.38 0.94
C GLU A 121 5.75 14.20 0.79
N GLU A 122 5.44 13.03 1.36
CA GLU A 122 6.24 11.81 1.15
C GLU A 122 6.29 11.39 -0.32
N ALA A 123 5.18 11.52 -1.04
CA ALA A 123 5.13 11.19 -2.46
C ALA A 123 6.00 12.14 -3.30
N GLU A 124 5.99 13.43 -2.97
CA GLU A 124 6.83 14.44 -3.60
C GLU A 124 8.31 14.25 -3.25
N ALA A 125 8.65 13.97 -2.00
CA ALA A 125 10.01 13.64 -1.57
C ALA A 125 10.54 12.42 -2.34
N ARG A 126 9.77 11.32 -2.41
CA ARG A 126 10.15 10.13 -3.22
C ARG A 126 10.26 10.42 -4.71
N LYS A 127 9.59 11.46 -5.23
CA LYS A 127 9.71 11.87 -6.63
C LYS A 127 10.98 12.70 -6.84
N ALA A 128 11.30 13.58 -5.90
CA ALA A 128 12.53 14.36 -5.88
C ALA A 128 13.77 13.47 -5.76
N ASP A 129 13.76 12.49 -4.86
CA ASP A 129 14.84 11.50 -4.71
C ASP A 129 15.06 10.72 -6.00
N ARG A 130 13.97 10.27 -6.65
CA ARG A 130 14.03 9.59 -7.95
C ARG A 130 14.44 10.51 -9.12
N ALA A 131 14.38 11.82 -8.96
CA ALA A 131 14.89 12.78 -9.94
C ALA A 131 16.39 13.03 -9.72
N ALA A 132 16.82 13.20 -8.46
CA ALA A 132 18.22 13.35 -8.09
C ALA A 132 19.04 12.09 -8.46
N GLU A 133 18.51 10.89 -8.23
CA GLU A 133 19.17 9.63 -8.61
C GLU A 133 19.30 9.50 -10.14
N ARG A 134 18.38 10.09 -10.92
CA ARG A 134 18.48 10.11 -12.38
C ARG A 134 19.56 11.08 -12.85
N GLU A 135 19.66 12.26 -12.25
CA GLU A 135 20.69 13.24 -12.59
C GLU A 135 22.10 12.74 -12.25
N GLU A 136 22.27 12.06 -11.10
CA GLU A 136 23.56 11.48 -10.71
C GLU A 136 23.98 10.35 -11.67
N LYS A 137 23.04 9.48 -12.08
CA LYS A 137 23.30 8.44 -13.09
C LYS A 137 23.61 9.03 -14.47
N GLU A 138 22.98 10.13 -14.85
CA GLU A 138 23.28 10.83 -16.11
C GLU A 138 24.65 11.49 -16.07
N ARG A 139 25.01 12.13 -14.95
CA ARG A 139 26.33 12.75 -14.76
C ARG A 139 27.45 11.70 -14.74
N ALA A 140 27.25 10.58 -14.04
CA ALA A 140 28.20 9.47 -14.04
C ALA A 140 28.39 8.84 -15.43
N LYS A 141 27.29 8.63 -16.18
CA LYS A 141 27.37 8.16 -17.58
C LYS A 141 28.07 9.16 -18.48
N PHE A 142 27.79 10.45 -18.30
CA PHE A 142 28.42 11.51 -19.09
C PHE A 142 29.93 11.59 -18.82
N GLU A 143 30.35 11.45 -17.57
CA GLU A 143 31.77 11.45 -17.18
C GLU A 143 32.49 10.19 -17.67
N GLU A 144 31.84 9.02 -17.64
CA GLU A 144 32.36 7.80 -18.25
C GLU A 144 32.52 7.93 -19.77
N LEU A 145 31.54 8.54 -20.45
CA LEU A 145 31.62 8.88 -21.87
C LEU A 145 32.76 9.88 -22.13
N ARG A 146 32.89 10.93 -21.32
CA ARG A 146 33.95 11.95 -21.42
C ARG A 146 35.34 11.30 -21.34
N LEU A 147 35.56 10.43 -20.35
CA LEU A 147 36.81 9.68 -20.20
C LEU A 147 37.11 8.76 -21.39
N LYS A 148 36.09 8.08 -21.94
CA LYS A 148 36.23 7.24 -23.14
C LYS A 148 36.59 8.05 -24.39
N PHE A 149 36.03 9.24 -24.56
CA PHE A 149 36.32 10.11 -25.70
C PHE A 149 37.63 10.90 -25.56
N GLU A 150 38.01 11.33 -24.36
CA GLU A 150 39.31 11.99 -24.11
C GLU A 150 40.48 11.01 -24.16
N GLY A 151 40.33 9.78 -23.65
CA GLY A 151 41.35 8.72 -23.77
C GLY A 151 41.56 8.19 -25.19
N GLY A 152 40.55 8.32 -26.06
CA GLY A 152 40.67 8.01 -27.50
C GLY A 152 41.40 9.09 -28.30
N LYS A 153 41.39 10.34 -27.83
CA LYS A 153 42.08 11.46 -28.51
C LYS A 153 43.60 11.40 -28.34
N ALA A 154 44.08 10.99 -27.17
CA ALA A 154 45.51 10.81 -26.92
C ALA A 154 46.14 9.70 -27.78
N ASN A 155 45.41 8.61 -28.04
CA ASN A 155 45.92 7.51 -28.88
C ASN A 155 45.76 7.76 -30.40
N ALA A 156 44.93 8.72 -30.80
CA ALA A 156 44.77 9.10 -32.21
C ALA A 156 45.82 10.14 -32.63
N ASP A 157 46.20 11.07 -31.77
CA ASP A 157 47.24 12.06 -32.08
C ASP A 157 48.66 11.46 -32.05
N ASP A 158 48.92 10.44 -31.22
CA ASP A 158 50.21 9.70 -31.24
C ASP A 158 50.38 8.79 -32.47
N ALA A 159 49.29 8.36 -33.11
CA ALA A 159 49.34 7.56 -34.33
C ALA A 159 49.58 8.39 -35.60
N VAL A 160 49.31 9.70 -35.57
CA VAL A 160 49.50 10.62 -36.72
C VAL A 160 50.85 11.36 -36.66
N ALA A 161 51.52 11.38 -35.50
CA ALA A 161 52.86 11.95 -35.34
C ALA A 161 54.02 11.00 -35.71
N ALA A 162 53.71 9.78 -36.18
CA ALA A 162 54.67 8.73 -36.51
C ALA A 162 54.70 8.34 -38.01
N GLU A 163 54.29 9.25 -38.92
CA GLU A 163 54.59 9.17 -40.37
C GLU A 163 55.71 10.13 -40.77
#